data_AF-A0A2T2USX9-F1
#
_entry.id   AF-A0A2T2USX9-F1
#
_cell.length_a   1.000
_cell.length_b   1.000
_cell.length_c   1.000
_cell.angle_alpha   90.00
_cell.angle_beta   90.00
_cell.angle_gamma   90.00
#
_symmetry.space_group_name_H-M   'P 1'
#
loop_
_entity.id
_entity.type
_entity.pdbx_description
1 polymer ?
#
loop_
_entity_poly.entity_id
_entity_poly.type
_entity_poly.pdbx_seq_one_letter_code
_entity_poly.pdbx_strand_id
1 'polypeptide(L)'
;MANPDQDRVQTLKRTLFDLSFLVMNADGTEHISEKMLVKKLERRLEREGSVDVDGRAEELRATVEQGPDAVHERVLELADELMEQGGDQAEVLADQYLELLKGLIISDANVAPVEYQLFQVLCNHWDVDKEIPEP
;
A
#
# COMPACT_ATOMS: atom_id res chain seq x y z
N MET A 1 25.67 -12.11 -8.43
CA MET A 1 24.74 -12.83 -7.55
C MET A 1 23.99 -11.76 -6.77
N ALA A 2 22.68 -11.65 -6.96
CA ALA A 2 21.88 -10.70 -6.19
C ALA A 2 21.93 -11.10 -4.71
N ASN A 3 21.96 -10.12 -3.82
CA ASN A 3 21.93 -10.36 -2.38
C ASN A 3 20.47 -10.67 -2.01
N PRO A 4 20.14 -11.85 -1.45
CA PRO A 4 18.76 -12.22 -1.13
C PRO A 4 18.04 -11.20 -0.22
N ASP A 5 18.78 -10.54 0.67
CA ASP A 5 18.24 -9.46 1.51
C ASP A 5 17.86 -8.22 0.68
N GLN A 6 18.59 -7.93 -0.39
CA GLN A 6 18.29 -6.81 -1.28
C GLN A 6 17.05 -7.10 -2.13
N ASP A 7 16.88 -8.33 -2.62
CA ASP A 7 15.71 -8.74 -3.41
C ASP A 7 14.43 -8.72 -2.55
N ARG A 8 14.53 -9.15 -1.29
CA ARG A 8 13.42 -9.09 -0.31
C ARG A 8 13.01 -7.65 0.00
N VAL A 9 13.99 -6.77 0.26
CA VAL A 9 13.72 -5.33 0.51
C VAL A 9 13.04 -4.67 -0.68
N GLN A 10 13.46 -4.99 -1.91
CA GLN A 10 12.83 -4.45 -3.12
C GLN A 10 11.40 -5.00 -3.32
N THR A 11 11.17 -6.27 -3.00
CA THR A 11 9.84 -6.87 -3.02
C THR A 11 8.91 -6.16 -2.02
N LEU A 12 9.36 -5.98 -0.77
CA LEU A 12 8.60 -5.24 0.25
C LEU A 12 8.28 -3.81 -0.20
N LYS A 13 9.25 -3.08 -0.78
CA LYS A 13 9.03 -1.74 -1.33
C LYS A 13 7.93 -1.72 -2.39
N ARG A 14 7.96 -2.69 -3.30
CA ARG A 14 6.95 -2.83 -4.36
C ARG A 14 5.58 -3.14 -3.77
N THR A 15 5.47 -4.13 -2.88
CA THR A 15 4.20 -4.50 -2.24
C THR A 15 3.59 -3.32 -1.48
N LEU A 16 4.40 -2.56 -0.73
CA LEU A 16 3.93 -1.37 -0.02
C LEU A 16 3.48 -0.24 -0.97
N PHE A 17 4.17 -0.06 -2.10
CA PHE A 17 3.74 0.85 -3.15
C PHE A 17 2.40 0.41 -3.74
N ASP A 18 2.28 -0.86 -4.13
CA ASP A 18 1.09 -1.40 -4.77
C ASP A 18 -0.15 -1.27 -3.86
N LEU A 19 -0.02 -1.65 -2.58
CA LEU A 19 -1.08 -1.50 -1.59
C LEU A 19 -1.50 -0.04 -1.45
N SER A 20 -0.53 0.87 -1.31
CA SER A 20 -0.85 2.28 -1.11
C SER A 20 -1.47 2.90 -2.35
N PHE A 21 -1.02 2.52 -3.55
CA PHE A 21 -1.61 2.97 -4.80
C PHE A 21 -3.06 2.50 -4.93
N LEU A 22 -3.30 1.21 -4.72
CA LEU A 22 -4.64 0.62 -4.86
C LEU A 22 -5.63 1.22 -3.88
N VAL A 23 -5.23 1.38 -2.61
CA VAL A 23 -6.10 1.99 -1.61
C VAL A 23 -6.43 3.44 -2.01
N MET A 24 -5.41 4.25 -2.31
CA MET A 24 -5.59 5.69 -2.59
C MET A 24 -6.25 6.02 -3.95
N ASN A 25 -6.49 5.02 -4.79
CA ASN A 25 -7.17 5.20 -6.09
C ASN A 25 -8.39 4.28 -6.23
N ALA A 26 -8.83 3.65 -5.13
CA ALA A 26 -9.90 2.65 -5.14
C ALA A 26 -11.26 3.20 -5.56
N ASP A 27 -11.47 4.52 -5.43
CA ASP A 27 -12.69 5.20 -5.85
C ASP A 27 -12.69 5.60 -7.33
N GLY A 28 -11.59 5.33 -8.04
CA GLY A 28 -11.39 5.65 -9.45
C GLY A 28 -11.03 7.11 -9.71
N THR A 29 -10.73 7.91 -8.68
CA THR A 29 -10.24 9.27 -8.84
C THR A 29 -8.77 9.38 -8.41
N GLU A 30 -7.98 10.14 -9.18
CA GLU A 30 -6.55 10.31 -8.89
C GLU A 30 -6.40 11.33 -7.75
N HIS A 31 -6.32 10.81 -6.52
CA HIS A 31 -6.28 11.61 -5.30
C HIS A 31 -4.86 12.08 -4.94
N ILE A 32 -3.89 11.18 -4.96
CA ILE A 32 -2.47 11.46 -4.66
C ILE A 32 -1.60 11.20 -5.88
N SER A 33 -0.78 12.19 -6.27
CA SER A 33 0.24 11.99 -7.30
C SER A 33 1.15 10.82 -6.91
N GLU A 34 1.22 9.81 -7.79
CA GLU A 34 2.06 8.60 -7.68
C GLU A 34 3.50 8.93 -7.23
N LYS A 35 4.06 10.03 -7.75
CA LYS A 35 5.40 10.52 -7.41
C LYS A 35 5.53 10.96 -5.95
N MET A 36 4.46 11.41 -5.32
CA MET A 36 4.43 11.78 -3.91
C MET A 36 4.35 10.56 -3.00
N LEU A 37 3.54 9.57 -3.38
CA LEU A 37 3.43 8.28 -2.70
C LEU A 37 4.80 7.60 -2.61
N VAL A 38 5.50 7.55 -3.75
CA VAL A 38 6.86 6.99 -3.87
C VAL A 38 7.85 7.77 -3.02
N LYS A 39 7.88 9.09 -3.11
CA LYS A 39 8.79 9.89 -2.28
C LYS A 39 8.57 9.68 -0.78
N LYS A 40 7.32 9.45 -0.34
CA LYS A 40 7.00 9.15 1.06
C LYS A 40 7.48 7.74 1.44
N LEU A 41 7.27 6.75 0.57
CA LEU A 41 7.72 5.37 0.76
C LEU A 41 9.25 5.24 0.74
N GLU A 42 9.92 5.83 -0.25
CA GLU A 42 11.38 5.83 -0.39
C GLU A 42 12.09 6.48 0.79
N ARG A 43 11.56 7.60 1.30
CA ARG A 43 12.08 8.27 2.51
C ARG A 43 11.97 7.39 3.74
N ARG A 44 10.93 6.54 3.85
CA ARG A 44 10.73 5.65 5.00
C ARG A 44 11.51 4.35 4.89
N LEU A 45 11.72 3.84 3.68
CA LEU A 45 12.34 2.53 3.45
C LEU A 45 13.85 2.63 3.14
N GLU A 46 14.53 3.64 3.71
CA GLU A 46 15.94 4.02 3.57
C GLU A 46 16.82 2.96 2.87
N ARG A 47 16.86 3.00 1.53
CA ARG A 47 17.89 2.40 0.65
C ARG A 47 17.57 2.67 -0.81
N GLU A 48 18.58 3.07 -1.58
CA GLU A 48 18.47 3.29 -3.02
C GLU A 48 18.20 1.97 -3.77
N GLY A 49 17.44 2.09 -4.85
CA GLY A 49 16.92 1.01 -5.69
C GLY A 49 15.46 1.32 -6.00
N SER A 50 15.23 1.87 -7.17
CA SER A 50 13.93 2.43 -7.60
C SER A 50 12.98 1.30 -7.98
N VAL A 51 11.82 1.25 -7.33
CA VAL A 51 10.64 0.62 -7.93
C VAL A 51 10.38 1.34 -9.25
N ASP A 52 10.11 0.62 -10.34
CA ASP A 52 9.66 1.22 -11.59
C ASP A 52 8.21 1.70 -11.41
N VAL A 53 8.08 2.92 -10.89
CA VAL A 53 6.81 3.52 -10.48
C VAL A 53 5.84 3.60 -11.64
N ASP A 54 6.32 4.11 -12.78
CA ASP A 54 5.46 4.40 -13.93
C ASP A 54 4.93 3.09 -14.51
N GLY A 55 5.79 2.06 -14.64
CA GLY A 55 5.36 0.74 -15.08
C GLY A 55 4.40 0.06 -14.10
N ARG A 56 4.67 0.15 -12.79
CA ARG A 56 3.80 -0.44 -11.76
C ARG A 56 2.45 0.28 -11.66
N ALA A 57 2.44 1.61 -11.72
CA ALA A 57 1.21 2.38 -11.69
C ALA A 57 0.30 2.01 -12.87
N GLU A 58 0.85 1.87 -14.08
CA GLU A 58 0.08 1.44 -15.26
C GLU A 58 -0.54 0.05 -15.06
N GLU A 59 0.23 -0.90 -14.53
CA GLU A 59 -0.28 -2.25 -14.22
C GLU A 59 -1.41 -2.22 -13.18
N LEU A 60 -1.28 -1.37 -12.15
CA LEU A 60 -2.28 -1.24 -11.09
C LEU A 60 -3.53 -0.45 -11.54
N ARG A 61 -3.39 0.50 -12.46
CA ARG A 61 -4.52 1.22 -13.07
C ARG A 61 -5.46 0.22 -13.74
N ALA A 62 -4.93 -0.80 -14.43
CA ALA A 62 -5.75 -1.87 -15.00
C ALA A 62 -6.55 -2.64 -13.94
N THR A 63 -6.06 -2.78 -12.70
CA THR A 63 -6.82 -3.35 -11.58
C THR A 63 -7.90 -2.38 -11.10
N VAL A 64 -7.59 -1.09 -10.97
CA VAL A 64 -8.57 -0.06 -10.59
C VAL A 64 -9.72 0.03 -11.60
N GLU A 65 -9.42 -0.05 -12.89
CA GLU A 65 -10.41 -0.02 -13.98
C GLU A 65 -11.37 -1.23 -13.98
N GLN A 66 -10.97 -2.36 -13.38
CA GLN A 66 -11.83 -3.53 -13.22
C GLN A 66 -12.87 -3.34 -12.10
N GLY A 67 -12.70 -2.33 -11.26
CA GLY A 67 -13.65 -1.91 -10.24
C GLY A 67 -13.34 -2.38 -8.82
N PRO A 68 -14.20 -2.02 -7.85
CA PRO A 68 -13.91 -2.16 -6.42
C PRO A 68 -13.62 -3.59 -5.95
N ASP A 69 -14.31 -4.59 -6.50
CA ASP A 69 -14.12 -5.99 -6.12
C ASP A 69 -12.71 -6.48 -6.48
N ALA A 70 -12.21 -6.12 -7.67
CA ALA A 70 -10.87 -6.47 -8.12
C ALA A 70 -9.78 -5.77 -7.31
N VAL A 71 -10.01 -4.51 -6.94
CA VAL A 71 -9.12 -3.76 -6.03
C VAL A 71 -9.08 -4.44 -4.66
N HIS A 72 -10.22 -4.80 -4.09
CA HIS A 72 -10.31 -5.44 -2.79
C HIS A 72 -9.60 -6.81 -2.77
N GLU A 73 -9.84 -7.66 -3.77
CA GLU A 73 -9.16 -8.94 -3.92
C GLU A 73 -7.63 -8.76 -3.98
N ARG A 74 -7.16 -7.83 -4.83
CA ARG A 74 -5.72 -7.59 -4.97
C ARG A 74 -5.08 -7.00 -3.72
N VAL A 75 -5.79 -6.14 -2.99
CA VAL A 75 -5.31 -5.58 -1.71
C VAL A 75 -5.10 -6.69 -0.69
N LEU A 76 -6.03 -7.66 -0.58
CA LEU A 76 -5.88 -8.80 0.33
C LEU A 76 -4.72 -9.71 -0.05
N GLU A 77 -4.56 -10.03 -1.34
CA GLU A 77 -3.41 -10.82 -1.80
C GLU A 77 -2.08 -10.14 -1.45
N LEU A 78 -1.96 -8.84 -1.72
CA LEU A 78 -0.76 -8.07 -1.38
C LEU A 78 -0.55 -7.97 0.13
N ALA A 79 -1.63 -7.97 0.92
CA ALA A 79 -1.55 -7.96 2.37
C ALA A 79 -0.96 -9.27 2.92
N ASP A 80 -1.36 -10.41 2.34
CA ASP A 80 -0.77 -11.71 2.63
C ASP A 80 0.70 -11.77 2.19
N GLU A 81 1.00 -11.33 0.96
CA GLU A 81 2.37 -11.24 0.44
C GLU A 81 3.26 -10.43 1.40
N LEU A 82 2.77 -9.30 1.93
CA LEU A 82 3.53 -8.47 2.86
C LEU A 82 3.88 -9.22 4.16
N MET A 83 2.94 -10.01 4.70
CA MET A 83 3.17 -10.77 5.94
C MET A 83 4.15 -11.92 5.72
N GLU A 84 4.03 -12.64 4.62
CA GLU A 84 4.98 -13.69 4.24
C GLU A 84 6.39 -13.13 4.05
N GLN A 85 6.51 -12.00 3.33
CA GLN A 85 7.78 -11.33 3.13
C GLN A 85 8.30 -10.66 4.40
N GLY A 86 7.45 -10.38 5.38
CA GLY A 86 7.82 -9.81 6.69
C GLY A 86 8.46 -10.81 7.63
N GLY A 87 8.09 -12.08 7.55
CA GLY A 87 8.59 -13.14 8.45
C GLY A 87 8.46 -12.73 9.91
N ASP A 88 9.54 -12.84 10.69
CA ASP A 88 9.57 -12.48 12.12
C ASP A 88 9.25 -10.98 12.40
N GLN A 89 9.26 -10.12 11.37
CA GLN A 89 8.95 -8.69 11.49
C GLN A 89 7.56 -8.34 10.94
N ALA A 90 6.75 -9.32 10.55
CA ALA A 90 5.45 -9.09 9.91
C ALA A 90 4.54 -8.15 10.70
N GLU A 91 4.38 -8.39 12.02
CA GLU A 91 3.56 -7.54 12.90
C GLU A 91 4.07 -6.09 12.94
N VAL A 92 5.39 -5.90 13.02
CA VAL A 92 6.01 -4.56 13.05
C VAL A 92 5.81 -3.86 11.71
N LEU A 93 5.90 -4.59 10.59
CA LEU A 93 5.67 -4.05 9.25
C LEU A 93 4.20 -3.67 9.04
N ALA A 94 3.25 -4.50 9.50
CA ALA A 94 1.83 -4.20 9.44
C ALA A 94 1.49 -2.91 10.18
N ASP A 95 1.96 -2.78 11.44
CA ASP A 95 1.75 -1.58 12.24
C ASP A 95 2.32 -0.31 11.57
N GLN A 96 3.58 -0.39 11.13
CA GLN A 96 4.25 0.74 10.46
C GLN A 96 3.60 1.11 9.13
N TYR A 97 3.14 0.12 8.38
CA TYR A 97 2.47 0.35 7.11
C TYR A 97 1.09 0.98 7.31
N LEU A 98 0.29 0.49 8.25
CA LEU A 98 -1.01 1.10 8.52
C LEU A 98 -0.85 2.55 9.03
N GLU A 99 0.18 2.86 9.82
CA GLU A 99 0.50 4.25 10.18
C GLU A 99 0.89 5.11 8.97
N LEU A 100 1.57 4.54 7.96
CA LEU A 100 1.81 5.22 6.69
C LEU A 100 0.50 5.50 5.96
N LEU A 101 -0.29 4.46 5.76
CA LEU A 101 -1.51 4.51 4.97
C LEU A 101 -2.53 5.46 5.58
N LYS A 102 -2.70 5.41 6.90
CA LYS A 102 -3.47 6.39 7.67
C LYS A 102 -3.01 7.82 7.38
N GLY A 103 -1.70 8.06 7.42
CA GLY A 103 -1.13 9.37 7.11
C GLY A 103 -1.37 9.82 5.67
N LEU A 104 -1.43 8.90 4.71
CA LEU A 104 -1.76 9.19 3.30
C LEU A 104 -3.23 9.56 3.14
N ILE A 105 -4.14 8.71 3.64
CA ILE A 105 -5.59 8.92 3.54
C ILE A 105 -5.99 10.25 4.20
N ILE A 106 -5.51 10.52 5.41
CA ILE A 106 -5.83 11.79 6.12
C ILE A 106 -5.24 13.01 5.38
N SER A 107 -4.12 12.86 4.67
CA SER A 107 -3.54 13.97 3.90
C SER A 107 -4.40 14.38 2.71
N ASP A 108 -5.28 13.49 2.23
CA ASP A 108 -6.07 13.72 1.02
C ASP A 108 -7.29 14.64 1.22
N ALA A 109 -7.47 15.14 2.44
CA ALA A 109 -8.52 16.07 2.88
C ALA A 109 -9.97 15.54 2.78
N ASN A 110 -10.27 14.60 1.88
CA ASN A 110 -11.53 13.88 1.78
C ASN A 110 -11.24 12.37 1.80
N VAL A 111 -11.60 11.69 2.89
CA VAL A 111 -11.49 10.23 2.95
C VAL A 111 -12.65 9.63 2.16
N ALA A 112 -12.36 8.91 1.07
CA ALA A 112 -13.42 8.25 0.33
C ALA A 112 -13.95 7.03 1.11
N PRO A 113 -15.25 6.68 1.03
CA PRO A 113 -15.80 5.51 1.72
C PRO A 113 -15.09 4.20 1.41
N VAL A 114 -14.60 4.04 0.17
CA VAL A 114 -13.87 2.84 -0.26
C VAL A 114 -12.46 2.79 0.32
N GLU A 115 -11.75 3.92 0.42
CA GLU A 115 -10.44 4.00 1.09
C GLU A 115 -10.57 3.64 2.56
N TYR A 116 -11.61 4.17 3.22
CA TYR A 116 -11.95 3.84 4.59
C TYR A 116 -12.20 2.35 4.77
N GLN A 117 -13.01 1.75 3.90
CA GLN A 117 -13.31 0.31 3.95
C GLN A 117 -12.06 -0.54 3.75
N LEU A 118 -11.23 -0.23 2.75
CA LEU A 118 -9.98 -0.97 2.52
C LEU A 118 -9.00 -0.83 3.69
N PHE A 119 -8.91 0.35 4.29
CA PHE A 119 -8.11 0.55 5.51
C PHE A 119 -8.60 -0.33 6.67
N GLN A 120 -9.91 -0.37 6.90
CA GLN A 120 -10.52 -1.23 7.92
C GLN A 120 -10.30 -2.72 7.63
N VAL A 121 -10.40 -3.13 6.36
CA VAL A 121 -10.10 -4.51 5.94
C VAL A 121 -8.66 -4.87 6.30
N LEU A 122 -7.69 -4.01 6.00
CA LEU A 122 -6.28 -4.26 6.35
C LEU A 122 -6.05 -4.30 7.87
N CYS A 123 -6.70 -3.43 8.64
CA CYS A 123 -6.64 -3.46 10.11
C CYS A 123 -7.15 -4.79 10.67
N ASN A 124 -8.31 -5.24 10.20
CA ASN A 124 -8.91 -6.51 10.61
C ASN A 124 -8.08 -7.71 10.16
N HIS A 125 -7.54 -7.67 8.94
CA HIS A 125 -6.77 -8.77 8.36
C HIS A 125 -5.46 -9.01 9.10
N TRP A 126 -4.81 -7.94 9.60
CA TRP A 126 -3.57 -8.04 10.35
C TRP A 126 -3.75 -8.02 11.88
N ASP A 127 -4.99 -7.99 12.38
CA ASP A 127 -5.32 -7.89 13.82
C ASP A 127 -4.65 -6.67 14.49
N VAL A 128 -4.70 -5.52 13.81
CA VAL A 128 -4.11 -4.25 14.29
C VAL A 128 -5.20 -3.18 14.43
N ASP A 129 -5.42 -2.72 15.66
CA ASP A 129 -6.39 -1.66 15.97
C ASP A 129 -5.88 -0.27 15.57
N LYS A 130 -6.44 0.28 14.48
CA LYS A 130 -6.21 1.67 14.06
C LYS A 130 -7.48 2.33 13.53
N GLU A 131 -7.59 3.63 13.80
CA GLU A 131 -8.73 4.44 13.39
C GLU A 131 -8.28 5.59 12.48
N ILE A 132 -9.12 5.89 11.49
CA ILE A 132 -9.06 7.10 10.65
C ILE A 132 -10.42 7.80 10.68
N PRO A 133 -10.51 9.09 10.33
CA PRO A 133 -11.78 9.80 10.28
C PRO A 133 -12.78 9.08 9.36
N GLU A 134 -14.04 9.00 9.81
CA GLU A 134 -15.13 8.49 8.97
C GLU A 134 -15.41 9.49 7.81
N PRO A 135 -15.80 8.98 6.61
CA PRO A 135 -16.16 9.80 5.44
C PRO A 135 -17.33 10.77 5.66
#